data_AF-A0A2I0LGB0-F1
#
_entry.id   AF-A0A2I0LGB0-F1
#
_cell.length_a   1.000
_cell.length_b   1.000
_cell.length_c   1.000
_cell.angle_alpha   90.00
_cell.angle_beta   90.00
_cell.angle_gamma   90.00
#
_symmetry.space_group_name_H-M   'P 1'
#
loop_
_entity.id
_entity.type
_entity.pdbx_description
1 polymer ?
#
loop_
_entity_poly.entity_id
_entity_poly.type
_entity_poly.pdbx_seq_one_letter_code
_entity_poly.pdbx_strand_id
1 'polypeptide(L)'
;MLKKGIERLQKAQSELLETVKELDKAKKQFTHLQRSSEVAKDKAADVEARLRKSDRRIFHTKASLQKLSAKFSARLAEHSRQLVGVQNEYGFALAAATAHLEHYRRVELPAAMQALDGDLYERLREHLTVASRTEVETCRATQDWFQGVAEASVQVCREQDLLLFLQEHPAFTLAPQQPFQLAGVEEVSLLLPGDDGASLEKEARRWATRVARDRKNKANSEEALQRLETRRQQVPEAEAAAVERRMEETRENIRKAEVSRVKAEARLALLRRAGLDVDTWLAGAIVGAGEEAPTGLDPAEFDDYDDSDEADEDDEPGPAARTYPYTCRVIFGYQVWP
;
A
#
# COMPACT_ATOMS: atom_id res chain seq x y z
N MET A 1 -3.20 42.21 -7.47
CA MET A 1 -1.90 42.55 -8.08
C MET A 1 -2.03 42.80 -9.57
N LEU A 2 -2.67 41.89 -10.32
CA LEU A 2 -2.89 41.99 -11.77
C LEU A 2 -3.40 43.37 -12.26
N LYS A 3 -4.49 43.89 -11.68
CA LYS A 3 -5.07 45.19 -12.08
C LYS A 3 -4.07 46.34 -11.95
N LYS A 4 -3.30 46.39 -10.85
CA LYS A 4 -2.27 47.41 -10.63
C LYS A 4 -1.09 47.27 -11.60
N GLY A 5 -0.71 46.04 -11.95
CA GLY A 5 0.33 45.77 -12.95
C GLY A 5 -0.08 46.25 -14.35
N ILE A 6 -1.32 45.96 -14.76
CA ILE A 6 -1.90 46.42 -16.03
C ILE A 6 -1.98 47.94 -16.09
N GLU A 7 -2.48 48.59 -15.03
CA GLU A 7 -2.58 50.06 -14.95
C GLU A 7 -1.21 50.73 -15.09
N ARG A 8 -0.16 50.18 -14.45
CA ARG A 8 1.22 50.67 -14.56
C ARG A 8 1.76 50.53 -15.98
N LEU A 9 1.55 49.37 -16.60
CA LEU A 9 1.99 49.12 -17.98
C LEU A 9 1.31 50.06 -18.98
N GLN A 10 -0.01 50.24 -18.84
CA GLN A 10 -0.79 51.16 -19.68
C GLN A 10 -0.27 52.60 -19.54
N LYS A 11 0.05 53.02 -18.31
CA LYS A 11 0.63 54.34 -18.07
C LYS A 11 1.98 54.51 -18.78
N ALA A 12 2.92 53.59 -18.57
CA ALA A 12 4.24 53.65 -19.21
C ALA A 12 4.14 53.65 -20.75
N GLN A 13 3.25 52.83 -21.32
CA GLN A 13 3.00 52.81 -22.77
C GLN A 13 2.42 54.13 -23.28
N SER A 14 1.53 54.77 -22.51
CA SER A 14 0.98 56.08 -22.88
C SER A 14 2.03 57.18 -22.89
N GLU A 15 2.96 57.17 -21.91
CA GLU A 15 4.06 58.15 -21.82
C GLU A 15 5.08 57.97 -22.95
N LEU A 16 5.40 56.71 -23.29
CA LEU A 16 6.25 56.40 -24.45
C LEU A 16 5.59 56.83 -25.77
N LEU A 17 4.27 56.64 -25.90
CA LEU A 17 3.51 57.06 -27.08
C LEU A 17 3.57 58.58 -27.27
N GLU A 18 3.43 59.36 -26.21
CA GLU A 18 3.58 60.82 -26.29
C GLU A 18 4.98 61.22 -26.74
N THR A 19 6.03 60.54 -26.24
CA THR A 19 7.42 60.78 -26.68
C THR A 19 7.59 60.51 -28.18
N VAL A 20 6.98 59.44 -28.70
CA VAL A 20 7.01 59.11 -30.14
C VAL A 20 6.25 60.16 -30.97
N LYS A 21 5.13 60.70 -30.45
CA LYS A 21 4.39 61.78 -31.12
C LYS A 21 5.23 63.06 -31.22
N GLU A 22 6.01 63.40 -30.19
CA GLU A 22 6.93 64.54 -30.22
C GLU A 22 8.04 64.37 -31.26
N LEU A 23 8.62 63.17 -31.34
CA LEU A 23 9.59 62.82 -32.38
C LEU A 23 9.01 62.98 -33.78
N ASP A 24 7.78 62.49 -34.02
CA ASP A 24 7.11 62.61 -35.31
C ASP A 24 6.85 64.08 -35.71
N LYS A 25 6.49 64.93 -34.74
CA LYS A 25 6.34 66.38 -34.96
C LYS A 25 7.66 67.02 -35.39
N ALA A 26 8.76 66.77 -34.66
CA ALA A 26 10.08 67.32 -34.98
C ALA A 26 10.57 66.82 -36.36
N LYS A 27 10.34 65.55 -36.68
CA LYS A 27 10.64 64.96 -37.99
C LYS A 27 9.87 65.64 -39.13
N LYS A 28 8.58 65.90 -38.93
CA LYS A 28 7.74 66.61 -39.91
C LYS A 28 8.24 68.03 -40.17
N GLN A 29 8.60 68.76 -39.13
CA GLN A 29 9.16 70.12 -39.26
C GLN A 29 10.50 70.09 -40.00
N PHE A 30 11.40 69.18 -39.63
CA PHE A 30 12.71 69.04 -40.29
C PHE A 30 12.56 68.71 -41.77
N THR A 31 11.75 67.70 -42.11
CA THR A 31 11.53 67.29 -43.51
C THR A 31 10.85 68.36 -44.35
N HIS A 32 9.94 69.15 -43.75
CA HIS A 32 9.30 70.28 -44.44
C HIS A 32 10.32 71.39 -44.77
N LEU A 33 11.09 71.82 -43.78
CA LEU A 33 12.05 72.92 -43.94
C LEU A 33 13.24 72.50 -44.81
N GLN A 34 13.66 71.23 -44.75
CA GLN A 34 14.67 70.67 -45.64
C GLN A 34 14.24 70.78 -47.10
N ARG A 35 13.00 70.37 -47.43
CA ARG A 35 12.46 70.48 -48.79
C ARG A 35 12.35 71.94 -49.24
N SER A 36 11.87 72.84 -48.38
CA SER A 36 11.77 74.27 -48.75
C SER A 36 13.14 74.89 -48.99
N SER A 37 14.15 74.50 -48.20
CA SER A 37 15.54 74.93 -48.35
C SER A 37 16.15 74.43 -49.66
N GLU A 38 15.91 73.18 -50.06
CA GLU A 38 16.39 72.67 -51.37
C GLU A 38 15.73 73.43 -52.54
N VAL A 39 14.42 73.66 -52.49
CA VAL A 39 13.74 74.48 -53.50
C VAL A 39 14.29 75.91 -53.56
N ALA A 40 14.68 76.49 -52.42
CA ALA A 40 15.30 77.81 -52.35
C ALA A 40 16.73 77.81 -52.91
N LYS A 41 17.51 76.74 -52.67
CA LYS A 41 18.85 76.50 -53.26
C LYS A 41 18.76 76.46 -54.78
N ASP A 42 17.85 75.67 -55.33
CA ASP A 42 17.66 75.54 -56.79
C ASP A 42 17.32 76.88 -57.44
N LYS A 43 16.42 77.66 -56.82
CA LYS A 43 16.04 79.00 -57.29
C LYS A 43 17.21 79.99 -57.25
N ALA A 44 18.00 79.96 -56.18
CA ALA A 44 19.19 80.80 -56.06
C ALA A 44 20.23 80.46 -57.12
N ALA A 45 20.48 79.16 -57.34
CA ALA A 45 21.41 78.66 -58.34
C ALA A 45 21.00 79.01 -59.79
N ASP A 46 19.71 78.89 -60.13
CA ASP A 46 19.20 79.29 -61.45
C ASP A 46 19.39 80.81 -61.70
N VAL A 47 19.08 81.66 -60.72
CA VAL A 47 19.25 83.11 -60.83
C VAL A 47 20.74 83.48 -60.94
N GLU A 48 21.61 82.82 -60.18
CA GLU A 48 23.06 83.02 -60.23
C GLU A 48 23.67 82.55 -61.56
N ALA A 49 23.21 81.42 -62.10
CA ALA A 49 23.62 80.91 -63.41
C ALA A 49 23.23 81.88 -64.54
N ARG A 50 22.02 82.44 -64.51
CA ARG A 50 21.57 83.48 -65.47
C ARG A 50 22.39 84.76 -65.36
N LEU A 51 22.75 85.15 -64.14
CA LEU A 51 23.62 86.31 -63.90
C LEU A 51 25.03 86.09 -64.46
N ARG A 52 25.63 84.91 -64.25
CA ARG A 52 26.96 84.55 -64.79
C ARG A 52 27.01 84.52 -66.31
N LYS A 53 25.98 83.99 -66.96
CA LYS A 53 25.87 83.93 -68.43
C LYS A 53 25.54 85.28 -69.07
N SER A 54 25.27 86.31 -68.26
CA SER A 54 24.74 87.60 -68.73
C SER A 54 23.51 87.44 -69.64
N ASP A 55 22.63 86.48 -69.31
CA ASP A 55 21.43 86.17 -70.10
C ASP A 55 20.47 87.36 -70.09
N ARG A 56 20.55 88.19 -71.13
CA ARG A 56 19.67 89.35 -71.36
C ARG A 56 18.36 88.88 -71.97
N ARG A 57 17.46 88.28 -71.17
CA ARG A 57 16.05 88.22 -71.59
C ARG A 57 15.53 89.64 -71.73
N ILE A 58 14.66 89.84 -72.72
CA ILE A 58 14.13 91.12 -73.21
C ILE A 58 13.53 92.03 -72.10
N PHE A 59 13.29 91.50 -70.88
CA PHE A 59 12.66 92.20 -69.76
C PHE A 59 13.50 92.31 -68.46
N HIS A 60 14.78 91.93 -68.43
CA HIS A 60 15.61 92.04 -67.21
C HIS A 60 16.96 92.72 -67.45
N THR A 61 17.23 93.76 -66.67
CA THR A 61 18.52 94.45 -66.66
C THR A 61 19.51 93.75 -65.72
N LYS A 62 20.82 93.89 -65.95
CA LYS A 62 21.87 93.33 -65.08
C LYS A 62 21.67 93.71 -63.61
N ALA A 63 21.28 94.96 -63.34
CA ALA A 63 20.97 95.46 -62.01
C ALA A 63 19.76 94.73 -61.36
N SER A 64 18.71 94.42 -62.13
CA SER A 64 17.56 93.65 -61.62
C SER A 64 17.92 92.20 -61.27
N LEU A 65 18.79 91.55 -62.05
CA LEU A 65 19.27 90.20 -61.76
C LEU A 65 20.20 90.17 -60.54
N GLN A 66 21.04 91.19 -60.36
CA GLN A 66 21.87 91.34 -59.15
C GLN A 66 21.01 91.52 -57.89
N LYS A 67 19.96 92.34 -57.95
CA LYS A 67 19.01 92.52 -56.82
C LYS A 67 18.25 91.23 -56.51
N LEU A 68 17.84 90.49 -57.53
CA LEU A 68 17.14 89.21 -57.37
C LEU A 68 18.06 88.12 -56.80
N SER A 69 19.30 88.04 -57.28
CA SER A 69 20.34 87.15 -56.75
C SER A 69 20.60 87.45 -55.27
N ALA A 70 20.84 88.71 -54.90
CA ALA A 70 21.02 89.11 -53.50
C ALA A 70 19.83 88.74 -52.61
N LYS A 71 18.59 88.91 -53.11
CA LYS A 71 17.37 88.51 -52.39
C LYS A 71 17.28 87.01 -52.15
N PHE A 72 17.61 86.19 -53.16
CA PHE A 72 17.60 84.74 -53.01
C PHE A 72 18.75 84.24 -52.14
N SER A 73 19.95 84.83 -52.23
CA SER A 73 21.07 84.52 -51.33
C SER A 73 20.77 84.87 -49.87
N ALA A 74 20.10 85.99 -49.59
CA ALA A 74 19.67 86.33 -48.23
C ALA A 74 18.63 85.32 -47.68
N ARG A 75 17.63 84.95 -48.49
CA ARG A 75 16.64 83.91 -48.13
C ARG A 75 17.28 82.54 -47.91
N LEU A 76 18.28 82.20 -48.72
CA LEU A 76 19.05 80.96 -48.58
C LEU A 76 19.79 80.92 -47.23
N ALA A 77 20.45 82.01 -46.86
CA ALA A 77 21.16 82.12 -45.60
C ALA A 77 20.22 82.00 -44.39
N GLU A 78 19.02 82.62 -44.49
CA GLU A 78 17.97 82.49 -43.48
C GLU A 78 17.45 81.06 -43.34
N HIS A 79 17.09 80.40 -44.46
CA HIS A 79 16.65 79.01 -44.44
C HIS A 79 17.74 78.05 -43.95
N SER A 80 19.00 78.30 -44.30
CA SER A 80 20.14 77.50 -43.84
C SER A 80 20.30 77.60 -42.31
N ARG A 81 20.12 78.81 -41.74
CA ARG A 81 20.15 79.01 -40.28
C ARG A 81 18.98 78.31 -39.60
N GLN A 82 17.77 78.43 -40.14
CA GLN A 82 16.57 77.76 -39.60
C GLN A 82 16.70 76.24 -39.68
N LEU A 83 17.26 75.71 -40.77
CA LEU A 83 17.42 74.28 -40.99
C LEU A 83 18.32 73.63 -39.93
N VAL A 84 19.42 74.30 -39.56
CA VAL A 84 20.31 73.82 -38.47
C VAL A 84 19.55 73.75 -37.14
N GLY A 85 18.70 74.74 -36.84
CA GLY A 85 17.86 74.75 -35.63
C GLY A 85 16.92 73.54 -35.59
N VAL A 86 16.12 73.34 -36.64
CA VAL A 86 15.13 72.25 -36.70
C VAL A 86 15.81 70.88 -36.81
N GLN A 87 17.00 70.80 -37.42
CA GLN A 87 17.81 69.58 -37.44
C GLN A 87 18.29 69.20 -36.03
N ASN A 88 18.74 70.18 -35.23
CA ASN A 88 19.14 69.94 -33.85
C ASN A 88 17.94 69.53 -32.99
N GLU A 89 16.79 70.19 -33.13
CA GLU A 89 15.55 69.82 -32.44
C GLU A 89 15.12 68.38 -32.76
N TYR A 90 15.17 67.99 -34.03
CA TYR A 90 14.93 66.60 -34.43
C TYR A 90 15.96 65.63 -33.83
N GLY A 91 17.24 65.99 -33.81
CA GLY A 91 18.30 65.20 -33.18
C GLY A 91 18.08 65.00 -31.68
N PHE A 92 17.68 66.04 -30.95
CA PHE A 92 17.35 65.97 -29.53
C PHE A 92 16.11 65.10 -29.28
N ALA A 93 15.04 65.29 -30.06
CA ALA A 93 13.84 64.47 -29.95
C ALA A 93 14.13 62.99 -30.24
N LEU A 94 14.99 62.70 -31.21
CA LEU A 94 15.42 61.34 -31.53
C LEU A 94 16.21 60.72 -30.38
N ALA A 95 17.20 61.44 -29.84
CA ALA A 95 17.98 60.96 -28.70
C ALA A 95 17.10 60.68 -27.46
N ALA A 96 16.17 61.59 -27.15
CA ALA A 96 15.23 61.43 -26.04
C ALA A 96 14.30 60.22 -26.25
N ALA A 97 13.72 60.06 -27.44
CA ALA A 97 12.85 58.93 -27.76
C ALA A 97 13.59 57.59 -27.73
N THR A 98 14.83 57.54 -28.21
CA THR A 98 15.68 56.34 -28.13
C THR A 98 15.98 55.99 -26.67
N ALA A 99 16.35 56.95 -25.83
CA ALA A 99 16.62 56.72 -24.42
C ALA A 99 15.36 56.24 -23.65
N HIS A 100 14.20 56.85 -23.91
CA HIS A 100 12.94 56.42 -23.29
C HIS A 100 12.56 55.00 -23.73
N LEU A 101 12.69 54.66 -25.02
CA LEU A 101 12.42 53.31 -25.50
C LEU A 101 13.34 52.26 -24.86
N GLU A 102 14.62 52.59 -24.69
CA GLU A 102 15.57 51.70 -24.03
C GLU A 102 15.20 51.51 -22.55
N HIS A 103 14.85 52.59 -21.85
CA HIS A 103 14.40 52.52 -20.46
C HIS A 103 13.12 51.68 -20.30
N TYR A 104 12.12 51.92 -21.14
CA TYR A 104 10.88 51.15 -21.16
C TYR A 104 11.17 49.64 -21.32
N ARG A 105 12.06 49.27 -22.25
CA ARG A 105 12.40 47.86 -22.51
C ARG A 105 13.22 47.20 -21.41
N ARG A 106 14.17 47.92 -20.82
CA ARG A 106 15.11 47.34 -19.85
C ARG A 106 14.64 47.41 -18.41
N VAL A 107 13.73 48.34 -18.10
CA VAL A 107 13.33 48.64 -16.72
C VAL A 107 11.83 48.48 -16.55
N GLU A 108 11.02 49.27 -17.25
CA GLU A 108 9.59 49.36 -16.97
C GLU A 108 8.83 48.08 -17.34
N LEU A 109 9.11 47.52 -18.53
CA LEU A 109 8.45 46.31 -18.99
C LEU A 109 8.80 45.09 -18.12
N PRO A 110 10.07 44.78 -17.80
CA PRO A 110 10.40 43.72 -16.85
C PRO A 110 9.77 43.91 -15.47
N ALA A 111 9.78 45.14 -14.93
CA ALA A 111 9.18 45.43 -13.64
C ALA A 111 7.66 45.25 -13.64
N ALA A 112 6.98 45.63 -14.74
CA ALA A 112 5.55 45.41 -14.91
C ALA A 112 5.22 43.90 -15.00
N MET A 113 6.02 43.12 -15.73
CA MET A 113 5.87 41.67 -15.81
C MET A 113 6.02 41.01 -14.44
N GLN A 114 7.07 41.36 -13.70
CA GLN A 114 7.28 40.83 -12.34
C GLN A 114 6.12 41.20 -11.40
N ALA A 115 5.55 42.41 -11.52
CA ALA A 115 4.39 42.82 -10.75
C ALA A 115 3.09 42.09 -11.15
N LEU A 116 2.98 41.65 -12.40
CA LEU A 116 1.86 40.82 -12.87
C LEU A 116 1.97 39.40 -12.34
N ASP A 117 3.18 38.83 -12.32
CA ASP A 117 3.45 37.50 -11.77
C ASP A 117 3.12 37.44 -10.27
N GLY A 118 3.42 38.52 -9.53
CA GLY A 118 3.10 38.62 -8.10
C GLY A 118 3.74 37.49 -7.30
N ASP A 119 2.96 36.81 -6.48
CA ASP A 119 3.37 35.66 -5.66
C ASP A 119 2.97 34.30 -6.27
N LEU A 120 2.58 34.26 -7.54
CA LEU A 120 2.06 33.05 -8.20
C LEU A 120 3.02 31.86 -8.09
N TYR A 121 4.30 32.08 -8.41
CA TYR A 121 5.30 31.01 -8.38
C TYR A 121 5.58 30.52 -6.96
N GLU A 122 5.53 31.41 -5.96
CA GLU A 122 5.72 31.04 -4.56
C GLU A 122 4.55 30.19 -4.07
N ARG A 123 3.32 30.63 -4.34
CA ARG A 123 2.11 29.87 -4.01
C ARG A 123 2.08 28.51 -4.68
N LEU A 124 2.42 28.45 -5.97
CA LEU A 124 2.47 27.18 -6.70
C LEU A 124 3.47 26.23 -6.06
N ARG A 125 4.68 26.72 -5.74
CA ARG A 125 5.70 25.94 -5.05
C ARG A 125 5.22 25.46 -3.69
N GLU A 126 4.63 26.34 -2.89
CA GLU A 126 4.10 26.00 -1.55
C GLU A 126 3.01 24.93 -1.63
N HIS A 127 2.02 25.11 -2.51
CA HIS A 127 0.92 24.15 -2.67
C HIS A 127 1.43 22.78 -3.14
N LEU A 128 2.32 22.74 -4.13
CA LEU A 128 2.92 21.49 -4.60
C LEU A 128 3.73 20.81 -3.50
N THR A 129 4.51 21.58 -2.74
CA THR A 129 5.33 21.05 -1.63
C THR A 129 4.45 20.45 -0.54
N VAL A 130 3.40 21.17 -0.12
CA VAL A 130 2.45 20.68 0.89
C VAL A 130 1.74 19.43 0.39
N ALA A 131 1.22 19.44 -0.83
CA ALA A 131 0.53 18.29 -1.41
C ALA A 131 1.43 17.05 -1.45
N SER A 132 2.65 17.18 -1.99
CA SER A 132 3.61 16.07 -2.06
C SER A 132 4.03 15.56 -0.68
N ARG A 133 4.24 16.46 0.28
CA ARG A 133 4.60 16.07 1.64
C ARG A 133 3.47 15.32 2.34
N THR A 134 2.24 15.82 2.24
CA THR A 134 1.06 15.17 2.82
C THR A 134 0.84 13.78 2.22
N GLU A 135 1.04 13.62 0.91
CA GLU A 135 0.93 12.32 0.24
C GLU A 135 1.97 11.33 0.81
N VAL A 136 3.23 11.74 0.91
CA VAL A 136 4.30 10.92 1.48
C VAL A 136 4.01 10.51 2.93
N GLU A 137 3.53 11.46 3.75
CA GLU A 137 3.15 11.19 5.14
C GLU A 137 1.99 10.18 5.22
N THR A 138 1.00 10.29 4.33
CA THR A 138 -0.16 9.38 4.26
C THR A 138 0.25 7.97 3.82
N CYS A 139 1.09 7.85 2.79
CA CYS A 139 1.63 6.56 2.36
C CYS A 139 2.42 5.88 3.47
N ARG A 140 3.25 6.65 4.20
CA ARG A 140 4.03 6.11 5.33
C ARG A 140 3.15 5.61 6.45
N ALA A 141 2.15 6.40 6.87
CA ALA A 141 1.19 5.98 7.88
C ALA A 141 0.46 4.69 7.48
N THR A 142 0.09 4.58 6.19
CA THR A 142 -0.56 3.38 5.64
C THR A 142 0.38 2.17 5.68
N GLN A 143 1.64 2.35 5.30
CA GLN A 143 2.66 1.31 5.37
C GLN A 143 2.86 0.83 6.82
N ASP A 144 3.01 1.75 7.77
CA ASP A 144 3.20 1.42 9.19
C ASP A 144 2.02 0.60 9.74
N TRP A 145 0.78 0.96 9.35
CA TRP A 145 -0.42 0.20 9.70
C TRP A 145 -0.39 -1.23 9.17
N PHE A 146 -0.12 -1.41 7.87
CA PHE A 146 -0.09 -2.75 7.27
C PHE A 146 1.09 -3.58 7.78
N GLN A 147 2.22 -2.95 8.10
CA GLN A 147 3.36 -3.60 8.75
C GLN A 147 2.96 -4.15 10.11
N GLY A 148 2.24 -3.36 10.93
CA GLY A 148 1.71 -3.83 12.21
C GLY A 148 0.73 -5.00 12.07
N VAL A 149 -0.14 -4.98 11.05
CA VAL A 149 -1.03 -6.11 10.76
C VAL A 149 -0.24 -7.36 10.35
N ALA A 150 0.79 -7.20 9.51
CA ALA A 150 1.65 -8.31 9.11
C ALA A 150 2.37 -8.93 10.32
N GLU A 151 2.91 -8.11 11.21
CA GLU A 151 3.56 -8.57 12.45
C GLU A 151 2.59 -9.30 13.37
N ALA A 152 1.39 -8.75 13.58
CA ALA A 152 0.35 -9.41 14.37
C ALA A 152 -0.08 -10.75 13.74
N SER A 153 -0.12 -10.83 12.40
CA SER A 153 -0.53 -12.06 11.70
C SER A 153 0.44 -13.23 11.94
N VAL A 154 1.74 -12.94 12.10
CA VAL A 154 2.75 -13.96 12.41
C VAL A 154 2.58 -14.52 13.83
N GLN A 155 1.94 -13.78 14.73
CA GLN A 155 1.67 -14.23 16.09
C GLN A 155 0.43 -15.11 16.21
N VAL A 156 -0.34 -15.29 15.12
CA VAL A 156 -1.51 -16.18 15.10
C VAL A 156 -1.02 -17.63 15.15
N CYS A 157 -1.01 -18.21 16.35
CA CYS A 157 -0.67 -19.61 16.57
C CYS A 157 -1.71 -20.31 17.45
N ARG A 158 -1.95 -21.58 17.14
CA ARG A 158 -2.96 -22.41 17.82
C ARG A 158 -2.56 -22.68 19.27
N GLU A 159 -1.26 -22.81 19.53
CA GLU A 159 -0.70 -23.12 20.83
C GLU A 159 -1.00 -22.01 21.84
N GLN A 160 -0.85 -20.74 21.42
CA GLN A 160 -1.15 -19.60 22.28
C GLN A 160 -2.65 -19.48 22.56
N ASP A 161 -3.49 -19.72 21.55
CA ASP A 161 -4.95 -19.71 21.70
C ASP A 161 -5.42 -20.79 22.68
N LEU A 162 -4.84 -22.00 22.60
CA LEU A 162 -5.11 -23.09 23.55
C LEU A 162 -4.71 -22.72 24.98
N LEU A 163 -3.57 -22.05 25.18
CA LEU A 163 -3.14 -21.60 26.50
C LEU A 163 -4.11 -20.60 27.10
N LEU A 164 -4.62 -19.65 26.29
CA LEU A 164 -5.64 -18.70 26.72
C LEU A 164 -6.95 -19.42 27.11
N PHE A 165 -7.39 -20.39 26.30
CA PHE A 165 -8.58 -21.20 26.61
C PHE A 165 -8.43 -21.97 27.93
N LEU A 166 -7.30 -22.67 28.14
CA LEU A 166 -7.08 -23.45 29.37
C LEU A 166 -6.96 -22.56 30.61
N GLN A 167 -6.50 -21.31 30.45
CA GLN A 167 -6.49 -20.30 31.51
C GLN A 167 -7.91 -19.85 31.87
N GLU A 168 -8.78 -19.67 30.87
CA GLU A 168 -10.18 -19.28 31.08
C GLU A 168 -11.04 -20.42 31.62
N HIS A 169 -10.65 -21.68 31.37
CA HIS A 169 -11.40 -22.87 31.78
C HIS A 169 -10.57 -23.85 32.63
N PRO A 170 -10.35 -23.55 33.93
CA PRO A 170 -9.52 -24.38 34.82
C PRO A 170 -9.99 -25.84 34.98
N ALA A 171 -11.26 -26.13 34.70
CA ALA A 171 -11.80 -27.49 34.76
C ALA A 171 -11.06 -28.48 33.83
N PHE A 172 -10.44 -27.99 32.74
CA PHE A 172 -9.65 -28.82 31.83
C PHE A 172 -8.19 -29.02 32.27
N THR A 173 -7.71 -28.24 33.25
CA THR A 173 -6.33 -28.35 33.76
C THR A 173 -6.25 -29.01 35.14
N LEU A 174 -7.32 -28.95 35.93
CA LEU A 174 -7.39 -29.62 37.22
C LEU A 174 -7.54 -31.13 37.05
N ALA A 175 -6.60 -31.91 37.58
CA ALA A 175 -6.75 -33.36 37.64
C ALA A 175 -7.99 -33.71 38.48
N PRO A 176 -8.93 -34.55 37.99
CA PRO A 176 -10.07 -34.96 38.78
C PRO A 176 -9.57 -35.69 40.03
N GLN A 177 -9.99 -35.22 41.20
CA GLN A 177 -9.53 -35.75 42.49
C GLN A 177 -10.21 -37.06 42.90
N GLN A 178 -11.15 -37.57 42.11
CA GLN A 178 -11.88 -38.80 42.42
C GLN A 178 -11.40 -39.98 41.57
N PRO A 179 -10.69 -40.95 42.15
CA PRO A 179 -10.55 -42.28 41.54
C PRO A 179 -11.93 -42.96 41.49
N PHE A 180 -12.16 -43.81 40.49
CA PHE A 180 -13.34 -44.66 40.42
C PHE A 180 -13.45 -45.50 41.72
N GLN A 181 -14.48 -45.25 42.53
CA GLN A 181 -14.69 -45.95 43.79
C GLN A 181 -15.35 -47.30 43.54
N LEU A 182 -14.79 -48.37 44.11
CA LEU A 182 -15.43 -49.67 44.14
C LEU A 182 -16.48 -49.67 45.26
N ALA A 183 -17.75 -49.88 44.93
CA ALA A 183 -18.76 -50.10 45.96
C ALA A 183 -18.47 -51.45 46.66
N GLY A 184 -18.06 -51.42 47.93
CA GLY A 184 -17.90 -52.62 48.76
C GLY A 184 -16.58 -53.38 48.62
N VAL A 185 -15.54 -52.79 48.00
CA VAL A 185 -14.19 -53.39 47.89
C VAL A 185 -13.14 -52.34 48.22
N GLU A 186 -12.32 -52.56 49.25
CA GLU A 186 -11.30 -51.59 49.70
C GLU A 186 -10.07 -51.52 48.77
N GLU A 187 -9.74 -52.61 48.06
CA GLU A 187 -8.63 -52.66 47.11
C GLU A 187 -8.98 -53.54 45.89
N VAL A 188 -8.61 -53.12 44.67
CA VAL A 188 -8.71 -54.00 43.48
C VAL A 188 -7.71 -55.15 43.65
N SER A 189 -8.14 -56.21 44.32
CA SER A 189 -7.39 -57.45 44.52
C SER A 189 -8.21 -58.62 44.01
N LEU A 190 -7.62 -59.45 43.16
CA LEU A 190 -8.27 -60.67 42.68
C LEU A 190 -8.41 -61.65 43.85
N LEU A 191 -9.63 -62.15 44.10
CA LEU A 191 -9.85 -63.24 45.04
C LEU A 191 -9.11 -64.50 44.52
N LEU A 192 -8.41 -65.23 45.39
CA LEU A 192 -7.81 -66.51 45.01
C LEU A 192 -8.92 -67.44 44.49
N PRO A 193 -8.84 -67.96 43.25
CA PRO A 193 -9.87 -68.83 42.70
C PRO A 193 -9.94 -70.15 43.47
N GLY A 194 -11.15 -70.69 43.66
CA GLY A 194 -11.36 -72.05 44.18
C GLY A 194 -11.08 -73.18 43.16
N ASP A 195 -10.51 -72.85 41.99
CA ASP A 195 -10.30 -73.74 40.82
C ASP A 195 -8.82 -73.71 40.35
N ASP A 196 -7.88 -73.76 41.29
CA ASP A 196 -6.42 -73.82 41.06
C ASP A 196 -5.81 -72.73 40.14
N GLY A 197 -6.55 -71.66 39.82
CA GLY A 197 -6.09 -70.55 38.97
C GLY A 197 -6.44 -70.64 37.47
N ALA A 198 -7.06 -71.74 37.02
CA ALA A 198 -7.30 -72.02 35.59
C ALA A 198 -8.18 -70.96 34.89
N SER A 199 -9.16 -70.39 35.58
CA SER A 199 -10.00 -69.30 35.07
C SER A 199 -9.21 -68.00 34.83
N LEU A 200 -8.32 -67.63 35.76
CA LEU A 200 -7.48 -66.43 35.64
C LEU A 200 -6.39 -66.61 34.56
N GLU A 201 -5.89 -67.82 34.36
CA GLU A 201 -4.96 -68.13 33.26
C GLU A 201 -5.61 -67.95 31.88
N LYS A 202 -6.89 -68.35 31.72
CA LYS A 202 -7.64 -68.12 30.48
C LYS A 202 -7.80 -66.63 30.21
N GLU A 203 -8.12 -65.83 31.24
CA GLU A 203 -8.19 -64.38 31.14
C GLU A 203 -6.81 -63.77 30.81
N ALA A 204 -5.73 -64.24 31.44
CA ALA A 204 -4.37 -63.80 31.13
C ALA A 204 -4.00 -64.04 29.66
N ARG A 205 -4.33 -65.22 29.12
CA ARG A 205 -4.13 -65.53 27.69
C ARG A 205 -4.98 -64.63 26.80
N ARG A 206 -6.27 -64.44 27.12
CA ARG A 206 -7.20 -63.59 26.36
C ARG A 206 -6.67 -62.16 26.25
N TRP A 207 -6.28 -61.55 27.37
CA TRP A 207 -5.79 -60.17 27.38
C TRP A 207 -4.38 -60.05 26.78
N ALA A 208 -3.52 -61.06 26.93
CA ALA A 208 -2.22 -61.10 26.26
C ALA A 208 -2.35 -61.11 24.73
N THR A 209 -3.25 -61.95 24.18
CA THR A 209 -3.59 -61.97 22.75
C THR A 209 -4.14 -60.63 22.29
N ARG A 210 -5.00 -59.99 23.09
CA ARG A 210 -5.56 -58.67 22.77
C ARG A 210 -4.47 -57.58 22.72
N VAL A 211 -3.54 -57.55 23.68
CA VAL A 211 -2.40 -56.61 23.65
C VAL A 211 -1.52 -56.81 22.41
N ALA A 212 -1.23 -58.07 22.05
CA ALA A 212 -0.44 -58.36 20.85
C ALA A 212 -1.14 -57.88 19.56
N ARG A 213 -2.45 -58.16 19.44
CA ARG A 213 -3.28 -57.70 18.32
C ARG A 213 -3.33 -56.18 18.23
N ASP A 214 -3.58 -55.49 19.35
CA ASP A 214 -3.70 -54.02 19.37
C ASP A 214 -2.38 -53.32 19.04
N ARG A 215 -1.24 -53.87 19.48
CA ARG A 215 0.09 -53.38 19.07
C ARG A 215 0.32 -53.49 17.57
N LYS A 216 -0.07 -54.62 16.97
CA LYS A 216 0.01 -54.82 15.52
C LYS A 216 -0.93 -53.88 14.75
N ASN A 217 -2.16 -53.74 15.21
CA ASN A 217 -3.15 -52.86 14.60
C ASN A 217 -2.71 -51.39 14.65
N LYS A 218 -2.13 -50.96 15.77
CA LYS A 218 -1.51 -49.64 15.90
C LYS A 218 -0.38 -49.45 14.89
N ALA A 219 0.60 -50.36 14.85
CA ALA A 219 1.75 -50.24 13.94
C ALA A 219 1.31 -50.17 12.46
N ASN A 220 0.37 -51.03 12.05
CA ASN A 220 -0.18 -51.01 10.69
C ASN A 220 -0.91 -49.69 10.37
N SER A 221 -1.64 -49.14 11.34
CA SER A 221 -2.36 -47.87 11.17
C SER A 221 -1.40 -46.68 11.12
N GLU A 222 -0.30 -46.70 11.88
CA GLU A 222 0.77 -45.69 11.82
C GLU A 222 1.46 -45.70 10.46
N GLU A 223 1.78 -46.88 9.91
CA GLU A 223 2.32 -47.00 8.55
C GLU A 223 1.33 -46.48 7.50
N ALA A 224 0.05 -46.81 7.63
CA ALA A 224 -1.00 -46.31 6.74
C ALA A 224 -1.12 -44.78 6.82
N LEU A 225 -1.02 -44.20 8.03
CA LEU A 225 -1.06 -42.76 8.24
C LEU A 225 0.12 -42.05 7.57
N GLN A 226 1.35 -42.56 7.72
CA GLN A 226 2.55 -41.99 7.07
C GLN A 226 2.41 -42.01 5.54
N ARG A 227 1.84 -43.08 4.97
CA ARG A 227 1.58 -43.17 3.52
C ARG A 227 0.53 -42.15 3.08
N LEU A 228 -0.53 -41.95 3.88
CA LEU A 228 -1.55 -40.95 3.59
C LEU A 228 -1.01 -39.51 3.72
N GLU A 229 -0.14 -39.22 4.68
CA GLU A 229 0.54 -37.93 4.84
C GLU A 229 1.43 -37.60 3.64
N THR A 230 2.21 -38.59 3.18
CA THR A 230 3.03 -38.45 1.97
C THR A 230 2.16 -38.22 0.74
N ARG A 231 1.04 -38.95 0.61
CA ARG A 231 0.08 -38.79 -0.48
C ARG A 231 -0.59 -37.41 -0.44
N ARG A 232 -0.91 -36.88 0.74
CA ARG A 232 -1.55 -35.56 0.90
C ARG A 232 -0.72 -34.43 0.31
N GLN A 233 0.61 -34.50 0.37
CA GLN A 233 1.51 -33.49 -0.21
C GLN A 233 1.52 -33.50 -1.74
N GLN A 234 1.09 -34.60 -2.37
CA GLN A 234 1.19 -34.82 -3.82
C GLN A 234 -0.17 -34.69 -4.53
N VAL A 235 -1.26 -34.69 -3.77
CA VAL A 235 -2.63 -34.77 -4.29
C VAL A 235 -3.22 -33.37 -4.51
N PRO A 236 -3.97 -33.13 -5.60
CA PRO A 236 -4.65 -31.85 -5.84
C PRO A 236 -5.66 -31.48 -4.75
N GLU A 237 -5.90 -30.18 -4.59
CA GLU A 237 -6.77 -29.62 -3.54
C GLU A 237 -8.19 -30.22 -3.53
N ALA A 238 -8.73 -30.60 -4.69
CA ALA A 238 -10.04 -31.24 -4.82
C ALA A 238 -10.14 -32.62 -4.14
N GLU A 239 -9.04 -33.38 -4.09
CA GLU A 239 -8.96 -34.69 -3.44
C GLU A 239 -8.40 -34.61 -2.02
N ALA A 240 -7.82 -33.47 -1.63
CA ALA A 240 -7.21 -33.26 -0.32
C ALA A 240 -8.17 -33.62 0.80
N ALA A 241 -9.39 -33.04 0.79
CA ALA A 241 -10.42 -33.28 1.81
C ALA A 241 -10.78 -34.77 2.01
N ALA A 242 -10.77 -35.58 0.94
CA ALA A 242 -11.02 -37.01 1.05
C ALA A 242 -9.84 -37.76 1.67
N VAL A 243 -8.60 -37.34 1.38
CA VAL A 243 -7.39 -37.84 2.04
C VAL A 243 -7.38 -37.43 3.51
N GLU A 244 -7.78 -36.20 3.86
CA GLU A 244 -7.85 -35.75 5.26
C GLU A 244 -8.84 -36.59 6.07
N ARG A 245 -10.03 -36.87 5.52
CA ARG A 245 -11.00 -37.76 6.20
C ARG A 245 -10.42 -39.14 6.48
N ARG A 246 -9.74 -39.75 5.50
CA ARG A 246 -9.08 -41.07 5.69
C ARG A 246 -7.96 -41.01 6.72
N MET A 247 -7.21 -39.91 6.77
CA MET A 247 -6.19 -39.70 7.81
C MET A 247 -6.83 -39.61 9.18
N GLU A 248 -7.97 -38.92 9.32
CA GLU A 248 -8.69 -38.81 10.58
C GLU A 248 -9.26 -40.15 11.04
N GLU A 249 -9.87 -40.93 10.14
CA GLU A 249 -10.30 -42.30 10.42
C GLU A 249 -9.13 -43.19 10.87
N THR A 250 -7.96 -43.04 10.24
CA THR A 250 -6.76 -43.81 10.60
C THR A 250 -6.21 -43.40 11.97
N ARG A 251 -6.22 -42.10 12.31
CA ARG A 251 -5.86 -41.61 13.65
C ARG A 251 -6.82 -42.11 14.72
N GLU A 252 -8.11 -42.15 14.41
CA GLU A 252 -9.12 -42.70 15.29
C GLU A 252 -8.92 -44.21 15.53
N ASN A 253 -8.51 -44.96 14.51
CA ASN A 253 -8.13 -46.37 14.67
C ASN A 253 -6.90 -46.55 15.58
N ILE A 254 -5.89 -45.70 15.44
CA ILE A 254 -4.71 -45.68 16.34
C ILE A 254 -5.18 -45.42 17.78
N ARG A 255 -6.01 -44.39 18.00
CA ARG A 255 -6.55 -44.04 19.32
C ARG A 255 -7.34 -45.21 19.92
N LYS A 256 -8.22 -45.85 19.16
CA LYS A 256 -9.01 -47.01 19.63
C LYS A 256 -8.11 -48.19 20.03
N ALA A 257 -7.10 -48.51 19.21
CA ALA A 257 -6.14 -49.57 19.52
C ALA A 257 -5.32 -49.25 20.77
N GLU A 258 -4.88 -47.99 20.96
CA GLU A 258 -4.18 -47.57 22.17
C GLU A 258 -5.05 -47.67 23.43
N VAL A 259 -6.29 -47.20 23.36
CA VAL A 259 -7.23 -47.27 24.49
C VAL A 259 -7.52 -48.73 24.86
N SER A 260 -7.78 -49.60 23.87
CA SER A 260 -7.98 -51.04 24.09
C SER A 260 -6.73 -51.67 24.73
N ARG A 261 -5.54 -51.36 24.21
CA ARG A 261 -4.27 -51.86 24.74
C ARG A 261 -4.05 -51.45 26.19
N VAL A 262 -4.21 -50.16 26.53
CA VAL A 262 -4.02 -49.66 27.91
C VAL A 262 -4.99 -50.34 28.88
N LYS A 263 -6.25 -50.52 28.47
CA LYS A 263 -7.24 -51.27 29.27
C LYS A 263 -6.82 -52.73 29.48
N ALA A 264 -6.33 -53.41 28.44
CA ALA A 264 -5.86 -54.80 28.52
C ALA A 264 -4.57 -54.93 29.35
N GLU A 265 -3.61 -54.02 29.20
CA GLU A 265 -2.37 -53.96 29.98
C GLU A 265 -2.65 -53.72 31.47
N ALA A 266 -3.64 -52.88 31.82
CA ALA A 266 -4.06 -52.68 33.20
C ALA A 266 -4.64 -53.97 33.83
N ARG A 267 -5.47 -54.73 33.08
CA ARG A 267 -6.00 -56.03 33.53
C ARG A 267 -4.88 -57.06 33.73
N LEU A 268 -3.92 -57.10 32.80
CA LEU A 268 -2.74 -57.96 32.90
C LEU A 268 -1.83 -57.57 34.08
N ALA A 269 -1.70 -56.28 34.40
CA ALA A 269 -0.98 -55.82 35.57
C ALA A 269 -1.63 -56.31 36.87
N LEU A 270 -2.96 -56.32 36.94
CA LEU A 270 -3.70 -56.90 38.06
C LEU A 270 -3.47 -58.41 38.19
N LEU A 271 -3.53 -59.15 37.08
CA LEU A 271 -3.25 -60.60 37.05
C LEU A 271 -1.81 -60.91 37.48
N ARG A 272 -0.83 -60.08 37.06
CA ARG A 272 0.56 -60.21 37.50
C ARG A 272 0.72 -60.00 39.00
N ARG A 273 0.00 -59.04 39.59
CA ARG A 273 -0.03 -58.82 41.05
C ARG A 273 -0.64 -59.99 41.82
N ALA A 274 -1.55 -60.75 41.18
CA ALA A 274 -2.11 -61.99 41.74
C ALA A 274 -1.20 -63.23 41.57
N GLY A 275 0.01 -63.06 41.00
CA GLY A 275 1.01 -64.13 40.92
C GLY A 275 0.96 -65.00 39.66
N LEU A 276 0.17 -64.63 38.64
CA LEU A 276 0.15 -65.33 37.36
C LEU A 276 1.35 -64.96 36.48
N ASP A 277 1.88 -65.94 35.73
CA ASP A 277 2.95 -65.74 34.74
C ASP A 277 2.42 -65.10 33.44
N VAL A 278 2.06 -63.82 33.55
CA VAL A 278 1.55 -63.00 32.47
C VAL A 278 2.58 -62.77 31.36
N ASP A 279 3.87 -62.76 31.71
CA ASP A 279 4.98 -62.45 30.81
C ASP A 279 5.19 -63.54 29.75
N THR A 280 5.06 -64.81 30.13
CA THR A 280 5.12 -65.93 29.19
C THR A 280 3.97 -65.90 28.18
N TRP A 281 2.75 -65.58 28.61
CA TRP A 281 1.59 -65.47 27.71
C TRP A 281 1.71 -64.29 26.74
N LEU A 282 2.21 -63.14 27.21
CA LEU A 282 2.48 -61.98 26.36
C LEU A 282 3.56 -62.28 25.32
N ALA A 283 4.66 -62.91 25.72
CA ALA A 283 5.73 -63.29 24.79
C ALA A 283 5.21 -64.26 23.72
N GLY A 284 4.46 -65.29 24.12
CA GLY A 284 3.84 -66.24 23.19
C GLY A 284 2.84 -65.59 22.24
N ALA A 285 2.00 -64.68 22.74
CA ALA A 285 1.01 -63.96 21.94
C ALA A 285 1.65 -62.99 20.94
N ILE A 286 2.74 -62.30 21.31
CA ILE A 286 3.47 -61.40 20.41
C ILE A 286 4.12 -62.17 19.27
N VAL A 287 4.70 -63.34 19.57
CA VAL A 287 5.29 -64.22 18.55
C VAL A 287 4.20 -64.78 17.62
N GLY A 288 3.08 -65.27 18.18
CA GLY A 288 1.96 -65.81 17.39
C GLY A 288 1.24 -64.77 16.53
N ALA A 289 1.11 -63.53 17.01
CA ALA A 289 0.54 -62.42 16.24
C ALA A 289 1.42 -62.02 15.02
N GLY A 290 2.67 -62.48 14.95
CA GLY A 290 3.53 -62.33 13.79
C GLY A 290 3.09 -63.18 12.58
N GLU A 291 2.35 -64.28 12.80
CA GLU A 291 2.00 -65.26 11.75
C GLU A 291 0.60 -65.07 11.13
N GLU A 292 -0.33 -64.37 11.80
CA GLU A 292 -1.70 -64.15 11.29
C GLU A 292 -1.88 -62.81 10.55
N ALA A 293 -2.65 -62.77 9.46
CA ALA A 293 -2.92 -61.54 8.70
C ALA A 293 -3.77 -60.53 9.49
N PRO A 294 -3.59 -59.20 9.30
CA PRO A 294 -4.36 -58.19 10.02
C PRO A 294 -5.83 -58.25 9.59
N THR A 295 -6.68 -58.77 10.47
CA THR A 295 -8.13 -58.65 10.36
C THR A 295 -8.52 -57.27 10.85
N GLY A 296 -9.32 -56.55 10.06
CA GLY A 296 -9.86 -55.25 10.46
C GLY A 296 -10.56 -55.33 11.81
N LEU A 297 -10.52 -54.24 12.57
CA LEU A 297 -11.22 -54.12 13.85
C LEU A 297 -12.71 -54.40 13.59
N ASP A 298 -13.22 -55.51 14.12
CA ASP A 298 -14.66 -55.80 14.09
C ASP A 298 -15.36 -54.84 15.07
N PRO A 299 -16.25 -53.95 14.60
CA PRO A 299 -16.99 -53.04 15.46
C PRO A 299 -17.82 -53.77 16.54
N ALA A 300 -18.19 -55.03 16.30
CA ALA A 300 -18.98 -55.83 17.24
C ALA A 300 -18.20 -56.28 18.50
N GLU A 301 -16.86 -56.24 18.51
CA GLU A 301 -16.06 -56.59 19.71
C GLU A 301 -15.95 -55.44 20.73
N PHE A 302 -16.46 -54.25 20.42
CA PHE A 302 -16.49 -53.10 21.35
C PHE A 302 -17.76 -53.08 22.22
N ASP A 303 -18.74 -53.92 21.88
CA ASP A 303 -20.11 -53.93 22.42
C ASP A 303 -20.29 -55.03 23.50
N ASP A 304 -19.38 -55.09 24.47
CA ASP A 304 -19.59 -55.87 25.71
C ASP A 304 -20.47 -55.09 26.74
N TYR A 305 -21.21 -54.07 26.29
CA TYR A 305 -22.13 -53.30 27.12
C TYR A 305 -23.57 -53.75 26.84
N ASP A 306 -24.15 -54.40 27.83
CA ASP A 306 -25.57 -54.71 27.93
C ASP A 306 -26.40 -53.42 27.72
N ASP A 307 -27.36 -53.51 26.81
CA ASP A 307 -28.21 -52.43 26.31
C ASP A 307 -29.07 -51.88 27.47
N SER A 308 -28.75 -50.68 27.95
CA SER A 308 -29.55 -49.93 28.91
C SER A 308 -29.86 -48.57 28.31
N ASP A 309 -30.94 -48.53 27.54
CA ASP A 309 -31.64 -47.33 27.09
C ASP A 309 -31.96 -46.41 28.28
N GLU A 310 -31.28 -45.28 28.40
CA GLU A 310 -31.78 -44.08 29.07
C GLU A 310 -31.53 -42.90 28.14
N ALA A 311 -32.62 -42.31 27.64
CA ALA A 311 -32.60 -41.18 26.74
C ALA A 311 -32.46 -39.89 27.55
N ASP A 312 -31.27 -39.28 27.54
CA ASP A 312 -31.05 -37.98 28.17
C ASP A 312 -31.55 -36.84 27.26
N GLU A 313 -32.45 -36.03 27.82
CA GLU A 313 -33.11 -34.89 27.17
C GLU A 313 -32.12 -33.76 26.82
N ASP A 314 -32.33 -33.20 25.63
CA ASP A 314 -31.48 -32.20 25.00
C ASP A 314 -31.82 -30.78 25.51
N ASP A 315 -31.02 -30.25 26.44
CA ASP A 315 -31.09 -28.84 26.85
C ASP A 315 -30.09 -27.99 26.03
N GLU A 316 -30.62 -27.09 25.21
CA GLU A 316 -29.88 -26.21 24.31
C GLU A 316 -29.67 -24.80 24.92
N PRO A 317 -28.43 -24.32 25.16
CA PRO A 317 -28.22 -22.93 25.56
C PRO A 317 -27.84 -22.04 24.37
N GLY A 318 -28.48 -20.86 24.35
CA GLY A 318 -28.46 -19.88 23.27
C GLY A 318 -27.12 -19.16 22.98
N PRO A 319 -27.11 -18.27 21.95
CA PRO A 319 -25.89 -17.85 21.28
C PRO A 319 -25.25 -16.65 21.98
N ALA A 320 -24.11 -16.84 22.62
CA ALA A 320 -23.22 -15.73 22.95
C ALA A 320 -21.74 -16.15 22.95
N ALA A 321 -21.07 -15.74 21.88
CA ALA A 321 -19.67 -15.32 21.79
C ALA A 321 -18.56 -16.40 21.84
N ARG A 322 -17.88 -16.48 20.67
CA ARG A 322 -16.52 -16.99 20.37
C ARG A 322 -16.39 -18.51 20.23
N THR A 323 -16.60 -18.94 19.00
CA THR A 323 -16.61 -20.33 18.54
C THR A 323 -15.20 -20.84 18.23
N TYR A 324 -14.55 -21.52 19.19
CA TYR A 324 -13.89 -22.79 18.88
C TYR A 324 -15.01 -23.87 18.82
N PRO A 325 -14.88 -24.98 18.05
CA PRO A 325 -16.04 -25.78 17.68
C PRO A 325 -16.81 -26.29 18.91
N TYR A 326 -18.14 -26.18 18.80
CA TYR A 326 -19.21 -26.51 19.76
C TYR A 326 -19.17 -27.94 20.37
N THR A 327 -18.13 -28.72 20.12
CA THR A 327 -18.07 -30.16 20.40
C THR A 327 -17.34 -30.54 21.68
N CYS A 328 -16.70 -29.60 22.39
CA CYS A 328 -16.09 -29.86 23.69
C CYS A 328 -17.13 -29.78 24.82
N ARG A 329 -18.15 -30.65 24.80
CA ARG A 329 -19.03 -30.87 25.97
C ARG A 329 -18.36 -31.85 26.92
N VAL A 330 -18.26 -31.50 28.20
CA VAL A 330 -17.96 -32.47 29.26
C VAL A 330 -19.24 -33.26 29.48
N ILE A 331 -19.30 -34.50 28.98
CA ILE A 331 -20.49 -35.36 29.01
C ILE A 331 -20.79 -35.87 30.44
N PHE A 332 -19.81 -35.80 31.34
CA PHE A 332 -19.98 -36.22 32.73
C PHE A 332 -20.05 -35.00 33.65
N GLY A 333 -21.24 -34.73 34.20
CA GLY A 333 -21.39 -33.82 35.32
C GLY A 333 -20.66 -34.40 36.53
N TYR A 334 -19.58 -33.74 36.97
CA TYR A 334 -19.03 -34.02 38.29
C TYR A 334 -20.02 -33.49 39.32
N GLN A 335 -20.97 -34.33 39.73
CA GLN A 335 -21.76 -34.06 40.92
C GLN A 335 -20.80 -34.05 42.11
N VAL A 336 -20.40 -32.85 42.53
CA VAL A 336 -19.83 -32.62 43.84
C VAL A 336 -20.99 -32.80 44.82
N TRP A 337 -21.16 -34.02 45.32
CA TRP A 337 -22.04 -34.24 46.46
C TRP A 337 -21.45 -33.51 47.67
N PRO A 338 -22.28 -32.78 48.46
CA PRO A 338 -21.84 -31.94 49.56
C PRO A 338 -21.20 -32.71 50.73
#